data_AF-W7DRG5-F1
#
_entry.id   AF-W7DRG5-F1
#
_cell.length_a   1.000
_cell.length_b   1.000
_cell.length_c   1.000
_cell.angle_alpha   90.00
_cell.angle_beta   90.00
_cell.angle_gamma   90.00
#
_symmetry.space_group_name_H-M   'P 1'
#
loop_
_entity.id
_entity.type
_entity.pdbx_description
1 polymer ?
#
loop_
_entity_poly.entity_id
_entity_poly.type
_entity_poly.pdbx_seq_one_letter_code
_entity_poly.pdbx_strand_id
1 'polypeptide(L)'
;MIAEEMRVLYVALTRAEEKLIITGTVPEWQTSLENACQISDRKEWILPPSVRSSTRNYLEWILYSLVRHPDFFKQVGINKPVTLATDMLLKVTILDKSSLNEIDTTNPNQEYLSFLNALEEIPHTGNKEEQIANTFSFEYPRKVRTQIRSKQSVTELKRQFQIQDSFSDNKFLETMKQSSLERPKFVQESQLSSTEIGTAMHTVMQSISLQQTPNEEILERLLNEMVTNYKITEAERKMINKAQILAFFSY
;
A
#
# COMPACT_ATOMS: atom_id res chain seq x y z
N MET A 1 9.66 0.50 -15.33
CA MET A 1 8.29 -0.05 -15.26
C MET A 1 8.30 -1.50 -14.77
N ILE A 2 8.95 -2.44 -15.47
CA ILE A 2 9.03 -3.88 -15.09
C ILE A 2 9.59 -4.11 -13.66
N ALA A 3 10.54 -3.29 -13.20
CA ALA A 3 11.09 -3.42 -11.84
C ALA A 3 10.05 -3.17 -10.73
N GLU A 4 9.09 -2.26 -10.96
CA GLU A 4 8.03 -1.98 -9.98
C GLU A 4 7.02 -3.13 -9.95
N GLU A 5 6.67 -3.67 -11.12
CA GLU A 5 5.81 -4.85 -11.24
C GLU A 5 6.39 -6.08 -10.53
N MET A 6 7.70 -6.32 -10.65
CA MET A 6 8.37 -7.37 -9.88
C MET A 6 8.31 -7.12 -8.37
N ARG A 7 8.41 -5.86 -7.94
CA ARG A 7 8.31 -5.49 -6.52
C ARG A 7 6.91 -5.75 -5.99
N VAL A 8 5.87 -5.40 -6.75
CA VAL A 8 4.47 -5.69 -6.41
C VAL A 8 4.24 -7.20 -6.29
N LEU A 9 4.72 -7.98 -7.27
CA LEU A 9 4.60 -9.43 -7.23
C LEU A 9 5.31 -10.02 -6.00
N TYR A 10 6.53 -9.56 -5.69
CA TYR A 10 7.27 -10.01 -4.51
C TYR A 10 6.48 -9.75 -3.20
N VAL A 11 5.91 -8.56 -3.05
CA VAL A 11 5.10 -8.20 -1.88
C VAL A 11 3.86 -9.10 -1.78
N ALA A 12 3.20 -9.38 -2.92
CA ALA A 12 2.04 -10.26 -2.94
C ALA A 12 2.39 -11.70 -2.53
N LEU A 13 3.49 -12.26 -3.04
CA LEU A 13 3.92 -13.63 -2.75
C LEU A 13 4.40 -13.81 -1.30
N THR A 14 4.97 -12.76 -0.70
CA THR A 14 5.49 -12.80 0.68
C THR A 14 4.45 -12.47 1.74
N ARG A 15 3.21 -12.12 1.33
CA ARG A 15 2.13 -11.82 2.29
C ARG A 15 1.49 -13.07 2.88
N ALA A 16 1.57 -14.21 2.18
CA ALA A 16 1.03 -15.48 2.67
C ALA A 16 2.00 -16.13 3.67
N GLU A 17 1.52 -16.45 4.88
CA GLU A 17 2.34 -17.04 5.94
C GLU A 17 2.34 -18.58 5.91
N GLU A 18 1.17 -19.20 5.70
CA GLU A 18 1.04 -20.67 5.77
C GLU A 18 0.84 -21.32 4.40
N LYS A 19 -0.05 -20.76 3.57
CA LYS A 19 -0.43 -21.35 2.28
C LYS A 19 -0.66 -20.27 1.23
N LEU A 20 0.07 -20.40 0.12
CA LEU A 20 -0.07 -19.54 -1.05
C LEU A 20 -0.87 -20.26 -2.12
N ILE A 21 -2.02 -19.71 -2.49
CA ILE A 21 -2.86 -20.21 -3.58
C ILE A 21 -2.85 -19.17 -4.69
N ILE A 22 -2.41 -19.57 -5.88
CA ILE A 22 -2.36 -18.71 -7.06
C ILE A 22 -3.25 -19.35 -8.13
N THR A 23 -4.15 -18.54 -8.68
CA THR A 23 -5.03 -18.94 -9.77
C THR A 23 -4.83 -17.99 -10.94
N GLY A 24 -4.89 -18.52 -12.15
CA GLY A 24 -4.79 -17.73 -13.37
C GLY A 24 -5.31 -18.52 -14.55
N THR A 25 -5.60 -17.80 -15.64
CA THR A 25 -6.03 -18.38 -16.90
C THR A 25 -4.93 -18.23 -17.93
N VAL A 26 -4.76 -19.25 -18.75
CA VAL A 26 -3.80 -19.25 -19.86
C VAL A 26 -4.59 -19.63 -21.11
N PRO A 27 -4.43 -18.89 -22.24
CA PRO A 27 -5.16 -19.19 -23.47
C PRO A 27 -4.80 -20.55 -24.06
N GLU A 28 -3.52 -20.93 -24.02
CA GLU A 28 -3.01 -22.21 -24.51
C GLU A 28 -1.94 -22.73 -23.55
N TRP A 29 -2.28 -23.73 -22.74
CA TRP A 29 -1.39 -24.26 -21.71
C TRP A 29 -0.11 -24.85 -22.33
N GLN A 30 -0.25 -25.57 -23.43
CA GLN A 30 0.84 -26.32 -24.03
C GLN A 30 1.94 -25.40 -24.57
N THR A 31 1.56 -24.30 -25.23
CA THR A 31 2.52 -23.27 -25.70
C THR A 31 3.22 -22.57 -24.54
N SER A 32 2.50 -22.23 -23.47
CA SER A 32 3.11 -21.60 -22.29
C SER A 32 4.12 -22.54 -21.61
N LEU A 33 3.80 -23.83 -21.54
CA LEU A 33 4.67 -24.85 -20.98
C LEU A 33 5.94 -25.07 -21.82
N GLU A 34 5.81 -25.11 -23.14
CA GLU A 34 6.95 -25.22 -24.07
C GLU A 34 7.90 -24.03 -23.94
N ASN A 35 7.37 -22.80 -23.90
CA ASN A 35 8.15 -21.59 -23.70
C ASN A 35 8.89 -21.61 -22.35
N ALA A 36 8.19 -22.01 -21.29
CA ALA A 36 8.78 -22.11 -19.96
C ALA A 36 9.87 -23.20 -19.90
N CYS A 37 9.67 -24.30 -20.63
CA CYS A 37 10.62 -25.38 -20.78
C CYS A 37 11.95 -24.91 -21.43
N GLN A 38 11.95 -23.94 -22.35
CA GLN A 38 13.20 -23.46 -22.95
C GLN A 38 14.16 -22.82 -21.93
N ILE A 39 13.66 -22.38 -20.78
CA ILE A 39 14.43 -21.69 -19.74
C ILE A 39 14.93 -22.68 -18.67
N SER A 40 14.41 -23.92 -18.66
CA SER A 40 14.67 -24.92 -17.61
C SER A 40 16.12 -25.37 -17.48
N ASP A 41 16.92 -25.30 -18.55
CA ASP A 41 18.29 -25.85 -18.58
C ASP A 41 19.31 -25.04 -17.76
N ARG A 42 18.88 -23.93 -17.14
CA ARG A 42 19.74 -23.02 -16.39
C ARG A 42 19.78 -23.37 -14.90
N LYS A 43 21.00 -23.51 -14.38
CA LYS A 43 21.29 -23.86 -12.97
C LYS A 43 21.28 -22.68 -12.00
N GLU A 44 21.27 -21.44 -12.49
CA GLU A 44 21.24 -20.26 -11.64
C GLU A 44 19.85 -20.00 -11.09
N TRP A 45 19.73 -19.65 -9.80
CA TRP A 45 18.44 -19.32 -9.19
C TRP A 45 17.75 -18.13 -9.87
N ILE A 46 18.52 -17.08 -10.15
CA ILE A 46 18.00 -15.84 -10.72
C ILE A 46 17.77 -16.02 -12.23
N LEU A 47 16.58 -15.66 -12.71
CA LEU A 47 16.29 -15.65 -14.14
C LEU A 47 17.06 -14.53 -14.86
N PRO A 48 17.61 -14.79 -16.07
CA PRO A 48 18.32 -13.78 -16.83
C PRO A 48 17.52 -12.49 -17.04
N PRO A 49 18.16 -11.30 -17.08
CA PRO A 49 17.46 -10.05 -17.32
C PRO A 49 16.63 -10.04 -18.61
N SER A 50 17.09 -10.73 -19.66
CA SER A 50 16.36 -10.88 -20.93
C SER A 50 15.01 -11.58 -20.73
N VAL A 51 15.02 -12.73 -20.06
CA VAL A 51 13.81 -13.51 -19.75
C VAL A 51 12.85 -12.72 -18.85
N ARG A 52 13.38 -12.05 -17.82
CA ARG A 52 12.56 -11.23 -16.92
C ARG A 52 11.93 -10.02 -17.61
N SER A 53 12.53 -9.53 -18.70
CA SER A 53 12.02 -8.37 -19.43
C SER A 53 11.08 -8.75 -20.56
N SER A 54 11.15 -10.00 -21.07
CA SER A 54 10.31 -10.48 -22.17
C SER A 54 8.93 -10.96 -21.75
N THR A 55 8.74 -11.28 -20.47
CA THR A 55 7.47 -11.74 -19.89
C THR A 55 6.41 -10.65 -19.89
N ARG A 56 5.17 -11.03 -20.20
CA ARG A 56 4.04 -10.10 -20.35
C ARG A 56 3.12 -10.05 -19.15
N ASN A 57 3.13 -11.06 -18.29
CA ASN A 57 2.23 -11.19 -17.15
C ASN A 57 2.94 -11.80 -15.93
N TYR A 58 2.34 -11.67 -14.74
CA TYR A 58 2.89 -12.23 -13.50
C TYR A 58 2.92 -13.77 -13.50
N LEU A 59 1.95 -14.40 -14.17
CA LEU A 59 1.84 -15.86 -14.20
C LEU A 59 3.01 -16.50 -14.94
N GLU A 60 3.53 -15.87 -16.00
CA GLU A 60 4.73 -16.30 -16.72
C GLU A 60 5.97 -16.24 -15.84
N TRP A 61 6.13 -15.19 -15.02
CA TRP A 61 7.24 -15.13 -14.04
C TRP A 61 7.17 -16.29 -13.05
N ILE A 62 5.97 -16.57 -12.55
CA ILE A 62 5.75 -17.69 -11.63
C ILE A 62 6.05 -19.01 -12.36
N LEU A 63 5.50 -19.21 -13.56
CA LEU A 63 5.70 -20.43 -14.34
C LEU A 63 7.18 -20.67 -14.63
N TYR A 64 7.92 -19.66 -15.11
CA TYR A 64 9.35 -19.74 -15.42
C TYR A 64 10.20 -20.05 -14.19
N SER A 65 9.75 -19.68 -12.99
CA SER A 65 10.41 -20.09 -11.76
C SER A 65 10.05 -21.53 -11.36
N LEU A 66 8.78 -21.92 -11.49
CA LEU A 66 8.25 -23.23 -11.12
C LEU A 66 8.72 -24.38 -12.03
N VAL A 67 9.04 -24.13 -13.31
CA VAL A 67 9.53 -25.19 -14.21
C VAL A 67 10.78 -25.89 -13.68
N ARG A 68 11.57 -25.22 -12.85
CA ARG A 68 12.80 -25.80 -12.25
C ARG A 68 12.54 -26.50 -10.91
N HIS A 69 11.29 -26.59 -10.48
CA HIS A 69 10.91 -27.27 -9.25
C HIS A 69 10.92 -28.80 -9.44
N PRO A 70 11.45 -29.58 -8.49
CA PRO A 70 11.58 -31.05 -8.62
C PRO A 70 10.27 -31.77 -8.89
N ASP A 71 9.17 -31.30 -8.29
CA ASP A 71 7.86 -31.92 -8.46
C ASP A 71 7.00 -31.34 -9.59
N PHE A 72 7.42 -30.26 -10.25
CA PHE A 72 6.63 -29.66 -11.32
C PHE A 72 6.50 -30.61 -12.51
N PHE A 73 7.63 -31.09 -13.00
CA PHE A 73 7.68 -32.00 -14.15
C PHE A 73 6.97 -33.34 -13.89
N LYS A 74 7.04 -33.86 -12.66
CA LYS A 74 6.31 -35.07 -12.24
C LYS A 74 4.80 -34.89 -12.36
N GLN A 75 4.29 -33.70 -12.04
CA GLN A 75 2.85 -33.40 -12.06
C GLN A 75 2.34 -33.08 -13.46
N VAL A 76 3.19 -32.51 -14.32
CA VAL A 76 2.83 -32.12 -15.69
C VAL A 76 3.07 -33.24 -16.71
N GLY A 77 3.71 -34.34 -16.30
CA GLY A 77 3.92 -35.52 -17.16
C GLY A 77 5.03 -35.35 -18.21
N ILE A 78 5.94 -34.40 -18.00
CA ILE A 78 7.10 -34.16 -18.88
C ILE A 78 8.37 -34.61 -18.15
N ASN A 79 9.25 -35.33 -18.84
CA ASN A 79 10.51 -35.78 -18.25
C ASN A 79 11.64 -34.79 -18.60
N LYS A 80 12.12 -34.03 -17.61
CA LYS A 80 13.22 -33.08 -17.79
C LYS A 80 14.20 -33.09 -16.60
N PRO A 81 15.52 -32.96 -16.86
CA PRO A 81 16.54 -33.31 -15.87
C PRO A 81 16.98 -32.16 -14.94
N VAL A 82 16.80 -30.90 -15.31
CA VAL A 82 17.35 -29.76 -14.53
C VAL A 82 16.33 -29.26 -13.52
N THR A 83 16.62 -29.50 -12.24
CA THR A 83 15.81 -29.02 -11.11
C THR A 83 16.71 -28.33 -10.10
N LEU A 84 16.15 -27.37 -9.37
CA LEU A 84 16.81 -26.68 -8.26
C LEU A 84 16.32 -27.30 -6.95
N ALA A 85 17.26 -27.57 -6.03
CA ALA A 85 16.92 -28.08 -4.71
C ALA A 85 16.08 -27.04 -3.95
N THR A 86 14.93 -27.45 -3.43
CA THR A 86 14.01 -26.59 -2.66
C THR A 86 13.22 -27.44 -1.70
N ASP A 87 12.88 -26.86 -0.55
CA ASP A 87 12.01 -27.49 0.47
C ASP A 87 10.53 -27.14 0.27
N MET A 88 10.23 -26.36 -0.78
CA MET A 88 8.87 -25.95 -1.12
C MET A 88 8.03 -27.16 -1.55
N LEU A 89 6.84 -27.30 -0.97
CA LEU A 89 5.84 -28.24 -1.45
C LEU A 89 5.02 -27.59 -2.56
N LEU A 90 5.04 -28.17 -3.76
CA LEU A 90 4.32 -27.65 -4.91
C LEU A 90 3.17 -28.58 -5.30
N LYS A 91 1.97 -28.01 -5.48
CA LYS A 91 0.84 -28.67 -6.11
C LYS A 91 0.37 -27.82 -7.30
N VAL A 92 0.41 -28.42 -8.49
CA VAL A 92 -0.06 -27.83 -9.74
C VAL A 92 -1.36 -28.54 -10.12
N THR A 93 -2.38 -27.77 -10.46
CA THR A 93 -3.65 -28.31 -10.95
C THR A 93 -4.00 -27.56 -12.22
N ILE A 94 -4.12 -28.30 -13.31
CA ILE A 94 -4.50 -27.78 -14.62
C ILE A 94 -5.96 -28.15 -14.80
N LEU A 95 -6.81 -27.14 -14.93
CA LEU A 95 -8.24 -27.31 -15.10
C LEU A 95 -8.61 -26.82 -16.49
N ASP A 96 -9.17 -27.72 -17.30
CA ASP A 96 -9.74 -27.35 -18.58
C ASP A 96 -11.15 -26.78 -18.40
N LYS A 97 -11.59 -25.98 -19.37
CA LYS A 97 -12.93 -25.36 -19.35
C LYS A 97 -14.04 -26.41 -19.22
N SER A 98 -13.87 -27.57 -19.84
CA SER A 98 -14.78 -28.72 -19.75
C SER A 98 -14.85 -29.26 -18.32
N SER A 99 -13.71 -29.41 -17.64
CA SER A 99 -13.63 -29.92 -16.27
C SER A 99 -14.21 -28.95 -15.23
N LEU A 100 -14.24 -27.64 -15.51
CA LEU A 100 -14.88 -26.64 -14.63
C LEU A 100 -16.40 -26.82 -14.53
N ASN A 101 -17.04 -27.28 -15.60
CA ASN A 101 -18.49 -27.53 -15.62
C ASN A 101 -18.86 -28.82 -14.85
N GLU A 102 -17.91 -29.75 -14.77
CA GLU A 102 -17.99 -30.99 -13.99
C GLU A 102 -17.43 -30.83 -12.57
N ILE A 103 -17.14 -29.59 -12.11
CA ILE A 103 -16.95 -29.35 -10.67
C ILE A 103 -18.31 -29.49 -10.03
N ASP A 104 -18.59 -30.76 -9.78
CA ASP A 104 -19.85 -31.32 -9.39
C ASP A 104 -20.37 -30.70 -8.10
N THR A 105 -21.69 -30.66 -8.12
CA THR A 105 -22.67 -30.62 -7.05
C THR A 105 -22.48 -31.68 -5.95
N THR A 106 -21.36 -32.39 -5.88
CA THR A 106 -21.07 -33.47 -4.91
C THR A 106 -20.05 -33.07 -3.84
N ASN A 107 -19.64 -31.80 -3.78
CA ASN A 107 -18.79 -31.31 -2.68
C ASN A 107 -19.62 -31.04 -1.41
N PRO A 108 -19.11 -31.40 -0.20
CA PRO A 108 -19.69 -30.98 1.07
C PRO A 108 -19.78 -29.44 1.23
N ASN A 109 -19.15 -28.68 0.33
CA ASN A 109 -19.27 -27.23 0.22
C ASN A 109 -20.65 -26.75 -0.28
N GLN A 110 -21.51 -27.59 -0.86
CA GLN A 110 -22.85 -27.14 -1.24
C GLN A 110 -23.72 -26.77 -0.03
N GLU A 111 -23.59 -27.50 1.09
CA GLU A 111 -24.27 -27.12 2.33
C GLU A 111 -23.78 -25.73 2.79
N TYR A 112 -22.47 -25.50 2.84
CA TYR A 112 -21.90 -24.19 3.17
C TYR A 112 -22.34 -23.08 2.20
N LEU A 113 -22.41 -23.37 0.89
CA LEU A 113 -22.91 -22.43 -0.12
C LEU A 113 -24.41 -22.14 0.06
N SER A 114 -25.19 -23.10 0.53
CA SER A 114 -26.62 -22.88 0.84
C SER A 114 -26.81 -21.97 2.04
N PHE A 115 -26.00 -22.13 3.11
CA PHE A 115 -25.97 -21.21 4.25
C PHE A 115 -25.51 -19.80 3.86
N LEU A 116 -24.49 -19.68 3.01
CA LEU A 116 -24.02 -18.38 2.49
C LEU A 116 -25.09 -17.66 1.66
N ASN A 117 -25.82 -18.38 0.81
CA ASN A 117 -26.91 -17.81 0.01
C ASN A 117 -28.13 -17.45 0.87
N ALA A 118 -28.38 -18.20 1.95
CA ALA A 118 -29.45 -17.93 2.91
C ALA A 118 -29.08 -16.85 3.94
N LEU A 119 -27.82 -16.39 3.98
CA LEU A 119 -27.27 -15.54 5.04
C LEU A 119 -27.50 -16.13 6.45
N GLU A 120 -27.56 -17.45 6.57
CA GLU A 120 -27.72 -18.14 7.85
C GLU A 120 -26.36 -18.46 8.46
N GLU A 121 -26.29 -18.46 9.80
CA GLU A 121 -25.08 -18.87 10.51
C GLU A 121 -24.81 -20.34 10.25
N ILE A 122 -23.59 -20.62 9.78
CA ILE A 122 -23.14 -21.98 9.50
C ILE A 122 -23.03 -22.73 10.84
N PRO A 123 -23.64 -23.92 10.99
CA PRO A 123 -23.60 -24.66 12.25
C PRO A 123 -22.15 -25.05 12.62
N HIS A 124 -21.69 -24.51 13.74
CA HIS A 124 -20.34 -24.69 14.28
C HIS A 124 -20.11 -26.16 14.67
N THR A 125 -19.32 -26.87 13.86
CA THR A 125 -18.96 -28.30 14.07
C THR A 125 -17.46 -28.50 14.34
N GLY A 126 -16.74 -27.44 14.71
CA GLY A 126 -15.28 -27.48 14.91
C GLY A 126 -14.86 -27.53 16.37
N ASN A 127 -14.18 -28.59 16.80
CA ASN A 127 -13.54 -28.71 18.13
C ASN A 127 -12.24 -27.86 18.28
N LYS A 128 -12.12 -26.76 17.53
CA LYS A 128 -10.92 -25.89 17.49
C LYS A 128 -11.23 -24.42 17.76
N GLU A 129 -12.47 -24.11 18.11
CA GLU A 129 -12.93 -22.75 18.35
C GLU A 129 -12.08 -22.02 19.39
N GLU A 130 -11.71 -22.72 20.47
CA GLU A 130 -10.86 -22.19 21.53
C GLU A 130 -9.43 -21.88 21.04
N GLN A 131 -8.88 -22.68 20.13
CA GLN A 131 -7.56 -22.41 19.52
C GLN A 131 -7.60 -21.20 18.59
N ILE A 132 -8.68 -21.08 17.80
CA ILE A 132 -8.90 -19.97 16.88
C ILE A 132 -9.08 -18.68 17.68
N ALA A 133 -9.95 -18.69 18.69
CA ALA A 133 -10.16 -17.55 19.59
C ALA A 133 -8.86 -17.10 20.25
N ASN A 134 -8.07 -18.04 20.77
CA ASN A 134 -6.75 -17.73 21.36
C ASN A 134 -5.80 -17.09 20.35
N THR A 135 -5.78 -17.57 19.10
CA THR A 135 -4.94 -17.01 18.03
C THR A 135 -5.37 -15.57 17.68
N PHE A 136 -6.68 -15.33 17.52
CA PHE A 136 -7.21 -13.99 17.22
C PHE A 136 -7.14 -13.03 18.40
N SER A 137 -7.06 -13.54 19.64
CA SER A 137 -6.88 -12.73 20.85
C SER A 137 -5.44 -12.23 21.07
N PHE A 138 -4.52 -12.46 20.11
CA PHE A 138 -3.13 -12.04 20.27
C PHE A 138 -3.02 -10.51 20.45
N GLU A 139 -2.56 -10.13 21.65
CA GLU A 139 -2.30 -8.74 21.99
C GLU A 139 -0.79 -8.47 21.93
N TYR A 140 -0.36 -7.60 21.01
CA TYR A 140 1.07 -7.32 20.81
C TYR A 140 1.71 -6.79 22.11
N PRO A 141 2.70 -7.49 22.71
CA PRO A 141 3.21 -7.15 24.05
C PRO A 141 3.88 -5.77 24.15
N ARG A 142 4.30 -5.18 23.03
CA ARG A 142 5.03 -3.91 22.99
C ARG A 142 4.21 -2.79 22.35
N LYS A 143 2.94 -2.62 22.74
CA LYS A 143 2.09 -1.50 22.26
C LYS A 143 2.76 -0.13 22.39
N VAL A 144 3.52 0.12 23.46
CA VAL A 144 4.23 1.40 23.63
C VAL A 144 5.24 1.66 22.51
N ARG A 145 5.86 0.62 21.93
CA ARG A 145 6.80 0.78 20.82
C ARG A 145 6.14 1.13 19.50
N THR A 146 4.86 0.82 19.30
CA THR A 146 4.17 1.22 18.06
C THR A 146 3.86 2.71 18.03
N GLN A 147 3.92 3.39 19.18
CA GLN A 147 3.81 4.85 19.28
C GLN A 147 5.14 5.57 19.01
N ILE A 148 6.26 4.85 19.03
CA ILE A 148 7.58 5.42 18.74
C ILE A 148 7.73 5.51 17.22
N ARG A 149 8.02 6.72 16.72
CA ARG A 149 8.28 6.92 15.29
C ARG A 149 9.51 6.12 14.87
N SER A 150 9.39 5.39 13.77
CA SER A 150 10.50 4.61 13.17
C SER A 150 11.64 5.48 12.64
N LYS A 151 11.36 6.76 12.34
CA LYS A 151 12.34 7.76 11.92
C LYS A 151 11.89 9.13 12.42
N GLN A 152 12.81 9.86 13.04
CA GLN A 152 12.62 11.25 13.44
C GLN A 152 13.80 12.07 12.91
N SER A 153 13.52 13.18 12.25
CA SER A 153 14.58 14.03 11.72
C SER A 153 15.26 14.83 12.84
N VAL A 154 16.54 15.16 12.66
CA VAL A 154 17.31 15.96 13.63
C VAL A 154 16.68 17.35 13.84
N THR A 155 16.07 17.90 12.79
CA THR A 155 15.33 19.17 12.82
C THR A 155 14.03 19.08 13.62
N GLU A 156 13.23 18.02 13.47
CA GLU A 156 12.02 17.81 14.28
C GLU A 156 12.34 17.59 15.75
N LEU A 157 13.39 16.83 16.07
CA LEU A 157 13.87 16.65 17.45
C LEU A 157 14.23 18.00 18.07
N LYS A 158 15.04 18.81 17.39
CA LYS A 158 15.38 20.17 17.87
C LYS A 158 14.15 21.03 18.10
N ARG A 159 13.16 21.00 17.19
CA ARG A 159 11.91 21.75 17.33
C ARG A 159 11.12 21.31 18.57
N GLN A 160 11.05 20.01 18.84
CA GLN A 160 10.33 19.47 19.98
C GLN A 160 10.99 19.85 21.32
N PHE A 161 12.33 19.81 21.40
CA PHE A 161 13.07 20.23 22.61
C PHE A 161 12.98 21.74 22.86
N GLN A 162 12.95 22.57 21.82
CA GLN A 162 12.80 24.03 21.96
C GLN A 162 11.41 24.45 22.45
N ILE A 163 10.35 23.70 22.12
CA ILE A 163 8.98 23.96 22.65
C ILE A 163 8.92 23.69 24.16
N GLN A 164 9.74 22.76 24.69
CA GLN A 164 9.78 22.44 26.11
C GLN A 164 10.60 23.41 26.95
N ASP A 165 11.58 24.10 26.36
CA ASP A 165 12.50 24.98 27.06
C ASP A 165 11.98 26.44 27.10
N SER A 166 10.99 26.70 27.97
CA SER A 166 10.40 28.04 28.14
C SER A 166 11.33 29.07 28.81
N PHE A 167 12.57 28.69 29.15
CA PHE A 167 13.54 29.51 29.89
C PHE A 167 14.79 29.90 29.09
N SER A 168 14.93 29.43 27.85
CA SER A 168 16.01 29.87 26.96
C SER A 168 15.57 31.07 26.13
N ASP A 169 16.48 32.04 25.99
CA ASP A 169 16.24 33.32 25.32
C ASP A 169 15.79 33.09 23.86
N ASN A 170 14.49 33.19 23.60
CA ASN A 170 13.86 32.94 22.29
C ASN A 170 14.25 33.97 21.21
N LYS A 171 15.07 34.97 21.55
CA LYS A 171 15.50 36.04 20.63
C LYS A 171 16.29 35.56 19.42
N PHE A 172 16.90 34.38 19.46
CA PHE A 172 17.63 33.84 18.31
C PHE A 172 16.76 33.11 17.28
N LEU A 173 15.46 32.91 17.53
CA LEU A 173 14.64 31.97 16.75
C LEU A 173 13.19 32.39 16.48
N GLU A 174 12.84 33.68 16.55
CA GLU A 174 11.55 34.16 16.01
C GLU A 174 11.44 34.02 14.47
N THR A 175 12.49 33.59 13.78
CA THR A 175 12.51 33.41 12.32
C THR A 175 13.20 32.12 11.89
N MET A 176 12.66 30.98 12.32
CA MET A 176 12.68 29.78 11.49
C MET A 176 11.27 29.26 11.21
N LYS A 177 10.37 30.17 10.80
CA LYS A 177 9.51 29.83 9.66
C LYS A 177 10.45 29.33 8.56
N GLN A 178 10.03 28.37 7.74
CA GLN A 178 10.67 28.22 6.43
C GLN A 178 10.48 29.56 5.73
N SER A 179 11.40 30.51 5.95
CA SER A 179 11.53 31.66 5.10
C SER A 179 11.90 31.03 3.77
N SER A 180 10.93 30.95 2.87
CA SER A 180 11.24 31.14 1.46
C SER A 180 12.26 32.28 1.44
N LEU A 181 13.50 31.96 1.05
CA LEU A 181 14.64 32.88 1.05
C LEU A 181 14.13 34.26 0.67
N GLU A 182 14.11 35.21 1.61
CA GLU A 182 13.48 36.50 1.39
C GLU A 182 14.10 37.11 0.15
N ARG A 183 13.28 37.28 -0.89
CA ARG A 183 13.71 37.91 -2.12
C ARG A 183 14.16 39.33 -1.76
N PRO A 184 15.34 39.77 -2.24
CA PRO A 184 15.84 41.11 -1.92
C PRO A 184 14.80 42.16 -2.28
N LYS A 185 14.61 43.16 -1.39
CA LYS A 185 13.52 44.16 -1.42
C LYS A 185 13.36 44.95 -2.74
N PHE A 186 14.36 44.91 -3.61
CA PHE A 186 14.30 45.50 -4.95
C PHE A 186 13.46 44.69 -5.95
N VAL A 187 13.14 43.42 -5.67
CA VAL A 187 12.33 42.51 -6.51
C VAL A 187 10.89 42.38 -5.99
N GLN A 188 10.54 43.06 -4.89
CA GLN A 188 9.20 43.06 -4.31
C GLN A 188 8.28 44.04 -5.07
N GLU A 189 7.90 43.69 -6.28
CA GLU A 189 6.66 44.21 -6.85
C GLU A 189 5.50 43.42 -6.26
N SER A 190 4.85 43.99 -5.24
CA SER A 190 3.43 44.01 -4.83
C SER A 190 2.48 42.80 -5.04
N GLN A 191 2.90 41.69 -5.63
CA GLN A 191 2.07 40.55 -6.00
C GLN A 191 2.61 39.29 -5.35
N LEU A 192 1.80 38.67 -4.50
CA LEU A 192 2.06 37.35 -3.95
C LEU A 192 2.27 36.36 -5.08
N SER A 193 3.31 35.54 -4.99
CA SER A 193 3.58 34.50 -5.99
C SER A 193 2.50 33.42 -5.93
N SER A 194 2.14 32.82 -7.06
CA SER A 194 1.20 31.70 -7.13
C SER A 194 1.56 30.54 -6.18
N THR A 195 2.86 30.35 -5.92
CA THR A 195 3.38 29.35 -4.98
C THR A 195 3.07 29.69 -3.52
N GLU A 196 3.09 30.97 -3.16
CA GLU A 196 2.78 31.46 -1.81
C GLU A 196 1.27 31.31 -1.54
N ILE A 197 0.44 31.65 -2.52
CA ILE A 197 -1.01 31.45 -2.46
C ILE A 197 -1.35 29.97 -2.28
N GLY A 198 -0.70 29.08 -3.03
CA GLY A 198 -0.89 27.63 -2.91
C GLY A 198 -0.47 27.09 -1.53
N THR A 199 0.63 27.61 -0.98
CA THR A 199 1.13 27.21 0.35
C THR A 199 0.18 27.68 1.46
N ALA A 200 -0.31 28.92 1.37
CA ALA A 200 -1.31 29.47 2.30
C ALA A 200 -2.61 28.65 2.24
N MET A 201 -3.11 28.33 1.05
CA MET A 201 -4.30 27.50 0.84
C MET A 201 -4.14 26.10 1.47
N HIS A 202 -3.00 25.44 1.25
CA HIS A 202 -2.72 24.13 1.85
C HIS A 202 -2.70 24.20 3.38
N THR A 203 -2.13 25.26 3.94
CA THR A 203 -2.06 25.47 5.39
C THR A 203 -3.45 25.68 6.00
N VAL A 204 -4.34 26.38 5.29
CA VAL A 204 -5.76 26.53 5.68
C VAL A 204 -6.47 25.18 5.65
N MET A 205 -6.33 24.42 4.56
CA MET A 205 -6.96 23.09 4.43
C MET A 205 -6.50 22.10 5.51
N GLN A 206 -5.22 22.14 5.90
CA GLN A 206 -4.68 21.33 7.00
C GLN A 206 -5.23 21.71 8.38
N SER A 207 -5.72 22.93 8.53
CA SER A 207 -6.20 23.47 9.81
C SER A 207 -7.72 23.33 9.99
N ILE A 208 -8.45 22.94 8.95
CA ILE A 208 -9.90 22.72 9.02
C ILE A 208 -10.18 21.39 9.74
N SER A 209 -11.10 21.42 10.70
CA SER A 209 -11.57 20.21 11.36
C SER A 209 -12.44 19.37 10.42
N LEU A 210 -12.10 18.09 10.26
CA LEU A 210 -12.84 17.13 9.42
C LEU A 210 -14.11 16.58 10.10
N GLN A 211 -14.39 16.97 11.34
CA GLN A 211 -15.51 16.46 12.14
C GLN A 211 -16.81 17.23 11.89
N GLN A 212 -16.74 18.41 11.28
CA GLN A 212 -17.88 19.28 11.00
C GLN A 212 -17.71 19.88 9.60
N THR A 213 -18.80 20.04 8.85
CA THR A 213 -18.77 20.78 7.61
C THR A 213 -18.51 22.26 7.91
N PRO A 214 -17.42 22.85 7.40
CA PRO A 214 -17.12 24.26 7.66
C PRO A 214 -18.19 25.14 7.01
N ASN A 215 -18.92 25.89 7.85
CA ASN A 215 -19.77 26.99 7.39
C ASN A 215 -18.90 28.25 7.14
N GLU A 216 -19.39 29.20 6.35
CA GLU A 216 -18.67 30.42 6.00
C GLU A 216 -18.20 31.21 7.25
N GLU A 217 -19.06 31.32 8.27
CA GLU A 217 -18.72 31.95 9.55
C GLU A 217 -17.58 31.22 10.30
N ILE A 218 -17.55 29.88 10.24
CA ILE A 218 -16.53 29.06 10.90
C ILE A 218 -15.19 29.23 10.18
N LEU A 219 -15.21 29.29 8.85
CA LEU A 219 -14.03 29.53 8.03
C LEU A 219 -13.47 30.94 8.27
N GLU A 220 -14.32 31.97 8.38
CA GLU A 220 -13.86 33.32 8.70
C GLU A 220 -13.23 33.43 10.08
N ARG A 221 -13.82 32.78 11.09
CA ARG A 221 -13.25 32.72 12.43
C ARG A 221 -11.90 32.01 12.43
N LEU A 222 -11.78 30.89 11.71
CA LEU A 222 -10.53 30.16 11.57
C LEU A 222 -9.45 31.01 10.89
N LEU A 223 -9.79 31.71 9.80
CA LEU A 223 -8.86 32.61 9.11
C LEU A 223 -8.41 33.78 10.00
N ASN A 224 -9.32 34.37 10.79
CA ASN A 224 -8.98 35.38 11.78
C ASN A 224 -8.00 34.83 12.82
N GLU A 225 -8.29 33.66 13.39
CA GLU A 225 -7.43 33.00 14.37
C GLU A 225 -6.05 32.66 13.78
N MET A 226 -5.99 32.24 12.52
CA MET A 226 -4.74 31.95 11.83
C MET A 226 -3.89 33.22 11.58
N VAL A 227 -4.52 34.37 11.35
CA VAL A 227 -3.81 35.66 11.25
C VAL A 227 -3.33 36.11 12.64
N THR A 228 -4.17 36.02 13.67
CA THR A 228 -3.81 36.38 15.05
C THR A 228 -2.66 35.52 15.58
N ASN A 229 -2.64 34.23 15.22
CA ASN A 229 -1.56 33.30 15.58
C ASN A 229 -0.35 33.37 14.62
N TYR A 230 -0.25 34.41 13.78
CA TYR A 230 0.83 34.63 12.81
C TYR A 230 1.10 33.45 11.86
N LYS A 231 0.12 32.57 11.63
CA LYS A 231 0.24 31.42 10.71
C LYS A 231 0.11 31.85 9.25
N ILE A 232 -0.63 32.92 8.98
CA ILE A 232 -0.83 33.49 7.64
C ILE A 232 -0.82 35.03 7.75
N THR A 233 -0.40 35.74 6.70
CA THR A 233 -0.47 37.20 6.63
C THR A 233 -1.83 37.71 6.16
N GLU A 234 -2.15 38.98 6.43
CA GLU A 234 -3.39 39.62 5.94
C GLU A 234 -3.46 39.69 4.41
N ALA A 235 -2.32 39.84 3.75
CA ALA A 235 -2.23 39.88 2.29
C ALA A 235 -2.61 38.52 1.67
N GLU A 236 -2.08 37.43 2.24
CA GLU A 236 -2.40 36.05 1.83
C GLU A 236 -3.87 35.71 2.12
N ARG A 237 -4.40 36.14 3.27
CA ARG A 237 -5.83 35.97 3.61
C ARG A 237 -6.76 36.54 2.54
N LYS A 238 -6.44 37.71 1.98
CA LYS A 238 -7.26 38.37 0.95
C LYS A 238 -7.24 37.62 -0.39
N MET A 239 -6.19 36.84 -0.66
CA MET A 239 -6.05 36.09 -1.92
C MET A 239 -6.55 34.64 -1.84
N ILE A 240 -6.90 34.15 -0.64
CA ILE A 240 -7.47 32.80 -0.48
C ILE A 240 -8.91 32.76 -1.02
N ASN A 241 -9.17 31.81 -1.92
CA ASN A 241 -10.50 31.60 -2.48
C ASN A 241 -11.38 30.79 -1.51
N LYS A 242 -12.18 31.50 -0.71
CA LYS A 242 -13.12 30.89 0.27
C LYS A 242 -14.16 29.97 -0.40
N ALA A 243 -14.63 30.33 -1.59
CA ALA A 243 -15.67 29.58 -2.29
C ALA A 243 -15.18 28.18 -2.71
N GLN A 244 -13.91 28.05 -3.12
CA GLN A 244 -13.31 26.75 -3.44
C GLN A 244 -13.19 25.84 -2.21
N ILE A 245 -12.88 26.41 -1.04
CA ILE A 245 -12.82 25.64 0.22
C ILE A 245 -14.21 25.12 0.56
N LEU A 246 -15.22 26.00 0.55
CA LEU A 246 -16.60 25.61 0.87
C LEU A 246 -17.14 24.56 -0.11
N ALA A 247 -16.85 24.69 -1.41
CA ALA A 247 -17.24 23.71 -2.43
C ALA A 247 -16.57 22.33 -2.26
N PHE A 248 -15.35 22.29 -1.71
CA PHE A 248 -14.66 21.03 -1.41
C PHE A 248 -15.35 20.24 -0.29
N PHE A 249 -15.95 20.93 0.70
CA PHE A 249 -16.63 20.30 1.83
C PHE A 249 -18.14 20.14 1.65
N SER A 250 -18.71 20.59 0.53
CA SER A 250 -20.14 20.46 0.23
C SER A 250 -20.51 19.20 -0.56
N TYR A 251 -19.58 18.23 -0.67
CA TYR A 251 -19.77 16.96 -1.38
C TYR A 251 -19.90 15.78 -0.42
#